data_AF-A0A3N1HDJ9-F1
#
_entry.id   AF-A0A3N1HDJ9-F1
#
_cell.length_a   1.000
_cell.length_b   1.000
_cell.length_c   1.000
_cell.angle_alpha   90.00
_cell.angle_beta   90.00
_cell.angle_gamma   90.00
#
_symmetry.space_group_name_H-M   'P 1'
#
loop_
_entity.id
_entity.type
_entity.pdbx_description
1 polymer ?
#
loop_
_entity_poly.entity_id
_entity_poly.type
_entity_poly.pdbx_seq_one_letter_code
_entity_poly.pdbx_strand_id
1 'polypeptide(L)'
;MWKALTGLALVVLVLWRPGVATFGGAAVGAWAVAMAVQLGLLAGALLWHVRVPLVEIGVGGEIRTWTKPHLRVVWRTVPLLMSVGLTSVKAPVRRRLWLTGLTSVLVAAAVVAVVWLGALVWSDADQPFLRGFAVAGTAVLLNALWPRRGAGTTSPGWFLFALPRTSGRTAAEFEATPLVNQVTDALEAGDLDRAEALADELVERHPTLLVAIGARSSVLTLRARYGEALHLVSALVGRTDLEQRDMAFVLAAMAGSTANAVEGGQLPAEIGVPAARRAADGAMKFGYPRHRCTGTLAQLALIEHDHATALALATQAKATSESGLARADALATIARAHMAAGDNAAARASLVEARRLAGWMPRVADTTARLDIS
;
A
#
# COMPACT_ATOMS: atom_id res chain seq x y z
N MET A 1 18.37 -0.90 13.61
CA MET A 1 19.26 0.07 12.92
C MET A 1 18.60 1.41 12.61
N TRP A 2 17.46 1.52 11.92
CA TRP A 2 16.89 2.84 11.55
C TRP A 2 16.45 3.71 12.74
N LYS A 3 15.83 3.10 13.78
CA LYS A 3 15.56 3.77 15.06
C LYS A 3 16.84 4.31 15.73
N ALA A 4 17.99 3.70 15.42
CA ALA A 4 19.28 4.11 15.96
C ALA A 4 19.86 5.36 15.28
N LEU A 5 19.53 5.64 14.01
CA LEU A 5 19.99 6.88 13.33
C LEU A 5 19.23 8.11 13.84
N THR A 6 17.91 8.01 14.02
CA THR A 6 17.11 9.04 14.69
C THR A 6 17.46 9.17 16.18
N GLY A 7 17.77 8.05 16.85
CA GLY A 7 18.27 8.06 18.22
C GLY A 7 19.65 8.70 18.36
N LEU A 8 20.55 8.48 17.39
CA LEU A 8 21.87 9.10 17.34
C LEU A 8 21.77 10.62 17.15
N ALA A 9 20.84 11.09 16.33
CA ALA A 9 20.58 12.53 16.20
C ALA A 9 20.18 13.16 17.54
N LEU A 10 19.32 12.50 18.32
CA LEU A 10 18.99 12.93 19.68
C LEU A 10 20.21 12.93 20.60
N VAL A 11 21.04 11.88 20.55
CA VAL A 11 22.29 11.81 21.34
C VAL A 11 23.26 12.94 20.98
N VAL A 12 23.46 13.21 19.69
CA VAL A 12 24.29 14.33 19.20
C VAL A 12 23.74 15.67 19.70
N LEU A 13 22.43 15.89 19.62
CA LEU A 13 21.80 17.15 20.07
C LEU A 13 21.88 17.33 21.58
N VAL A 14 21.75 16.25 22.37
CA VAL A 14 21.88 16.26 23.83
C VAL A 14 23.32 16.52 24.27
N LEU A 15 24.31 15.90 23.62
CA LEU A 15 25.72 16.02 23.98
C LEU A 15 26.35 17.32 23.49
N TRP A 16 25.90 17.87 22.37
CA TRP A 16 26.57 19.00 21.74
C TRP A 16 26.18 20.34 22.39
N ARG A 17 24.87 20.66 22.50
CA ARG A 17 24.31 21.83 23.23
C ARG A 17 22.79 21.65 23.47
N PRO A 18 22.36 21.19 24.66
CA PRO A 18 20.94 21.00 24.94
C PRO A 18 20.22 22.35 25.07
N GLY A 19 19.02 22.46 24.49
CA GLY A 19 18.20 23.67 24.60
C GLY A 19 16.84 23.50 23.93
N VAL A 20 15.82 24.18 24.44
CA VAL A 20 14.43 24.11 23.93
C VAL A 20 14.37 24.48 22.45
N ALA A 21 15.11 25.53 22.04
CA ALA A 21 15.21 25.94 20.64
C ALA A 21 15.84 24.85 19.76
N THR A 22 16.88 24.16 20.24
CA THR A 22 17.54 23.05 19.54
C THR A 22 16.59 21.87 19.33
N PHE A 23 15.83 21.47 20.36
CA PHE A 23 14.85 20.39 20.24
C PHE A 23 13.65 20.77 19.36
N GLY A 24 13.17 22.02 19.46
CA GLY A 24 12.12 22.54 18.58
C GLY A 24 12.57 22.53 17.12
N GLY A 25 13.79 22.99 16.86
CA GLY A 25 14.43 22.93 15.54
C GLY A 25 14.52 21.51 15.02
N ALA A 26 14.96 20.57 15.86
CA ALA A 26 15.07 19.15 15.50
C ALA A 26 13.74 18.51 15.13
N ALA A 27 12.66 18.79 15.89
CA ALA A 27 11.32 18.30 15.58
C ALA A 27 10.84 18.84 14.23
N VAL A 28 10.98 20.15 14.00
CA VAL A 28 10.60 20.80 12.74
C VAL A 28 11.45 20.29 11.58
N GLY A 29 12.76 20.12 11.77
CA GLY A 29 13.68 19.62 10.73
C GLY A 29 13.39 18.18 10.33
N ALA A 30 13.14 17.30 11.30
CA ALA A 30 12.75 15.93 11.00
C ALA A 30 11.45 15.88 10.17
N TRP A 31 10.47 16.68 10.56
CA TRP A 31 9.18 16.76 9.86
C TRP A 31 9.30 17.38 8.46
N ALA A 32 9.93 18.55 8.36
CA ALA A 32 10.08 19.29 7.12
C ALA A 32 10.88 18.51 6.08
N VAL A 33 11.96 17.83 6.48
CA VAL A 33 12.75 17.00 5.54
C VAL A 33 11.99 15.73 5.16
N ALA A 34 11.24 15.11 6.06
CA ALA A 34 10.36 13.99 5.70
C ALA A 34 9.29 14.43 4.68
N MET A 35 8.73 15.64 4.83
CA MET A 35 7.81 16.21 3.86
C MET A 35 8.50 16.53 2.53
N ALA A 36 9.70 17.11 2.57
CA ALA A 36 10.48 17.42 1.37
C ALA A 36 10.80 16.17 0.53
N VAL A 37 11.11 15.05 1.19
CA VAL A 37 11.29 13.75 0.52
C VAL A 37 10.03 13.36 -0.25
N GLN A 38 8.86 13.42 0.38
CA GLN A 38 7.59 13.00 -0.22
C GLN A 38 7.13 13.96 -1.32
N LEU A 39 7.29 15.28 -1.12
CA LEU A 39 7.03 16.30 -2.14
C LEU A 39 7.96 16.12 -3.34
N GLY A 40 9.23 15.79 -3.13
CA GLY A 40 10.15 15.50 -4.21
C GLY A 40 9.82 14.20 -4.96
N LEU A 41 9.20 13.21 -4.31
CA LEU A 41 8.63 12.04 -5.00
C LEU A 41 7.44 12.44 -5.87
N LEU A 42 6.55 13.30 -5.40
CA LEU A 42 5.42 13.82 -6.19
C LEU A 42 5.90 14.65 -7.39
N ALA A 43 6.85 15.56 -7.16
CA ALA A 43 7.45 16.36 -8.22
C ALA A 43 8.17 15.49 -9.25
N GLY A 44 8.96 14.51 -8.79
CA GLY A 44 9.60 13.53 -9.66
C GLY A 44 8.58 12.70 -10.44
N ALA A 45 7.51 12.25 -9.80
CA ALA A 45 6.47 11.49 -10.48
C ALA A 45 5.80 12.29 -11.61
N LEU A 46 5.51 13.57 -11.36
CA LEU A 46 5.01 14.49 -12.38
C LEU A 46 6.00 14.68 -13.52
N LEU A 47 7.26 15.00 -13.22
CA LEU A 47 8.30 15.26 -14.23
C LEU A 47 8.60 14.02 -15.10
N TRP A 48 8.67 12.84 -14.48
CA TRP A 48 9.11 11.61 -15.13
C TRP A 48 7.97 10.68 -15.56
N HIS A 49 6.72 11.17 -15.47
CA HIS A 49 5.50 10.47 -15.86
C HIS A 49 5.33 9.13 -15.14
N VAL A 50 5.60 9.12 -13.84
CA VAL A 50 5.25 8.03 -12.92
C VAL A 50 3.87 8.32 -12.36
N ARG A 51 3.02 7.31 -12.29
CA ARG A 51 1.67 7.45 -11.73
C ARG A 51 1.71 7.36 -10.21
N VAL A 52 0.87 8.20 -9.61
CA VAL A 52 0.67 8.28 -8.17
C VAL A 52 -0.73 7.75 -7.86
N PRO A 53 -0.89 6.45 -7.57
CA PRO A 53 -2.20 5.88 -7.26
C PRO A 53 -2.75 6.34 -5.91
N LEU A 54 -1.86 6.69 -4.97
CA LEU A 54 -2.24 7.04 -3.60
C LEU A 54 -1.38 8.20 -3.07
N VAL A 55 -2.05 9.19 -2.50
CA VAL A 55 -1.46 10.21 -1.65
C VAL A 55 -2.19 10.19 -0.32
N GLU A 56 -1.50 9.83 0.75
CA GLU A 56 -2.04 9.88 2.10
C GLU A 56 -1.41 11.04 2.86
N ILE A 57 -2.25 11.93 3.38
CA ILE A 57 -1.87 13.08 4.18
C ILE A 57 -2.42 12.87 5.60
N GLY A 58 -1.54 12.46 6.49
CA GLY A 58 -1.72 12.41 7.92
C GLY A 58 -1.70 11.01 8.51
N VAL A 59 -2.09 10.91 9.77
CA VAL A 59 -2.25 9.67 10.55
C VAL A 59 -3.59 9.69 11.28
N GLY A 60 -4.16 8.52 11.53
CA GLY A 60 -5.40 8.34 12.28
C GLY A 60 -6.64 8.19 11.39
N GLY A 61 -7.77 8.68 11.87
CA GLY A 61 -9.07 8.55 11.20
C GLY A 61 -9.09 9.28 9.85
N GLU A 62 -9.80 8.71 8.88
CA GLU A 62 -10.08 9.36 7.59
C GLU A 62 -11.08 10.50 7.83
N ILE A 63 -10.69 11.74 7.51
CA ILE A 63 -11.61 12.89 7.52
C ILE A 63 -12.28 13.01 6.16
N ARG A 64 -11.48 12.91 5.09
CA ARG A 64 -11.94 13.12 3.72
C ARG A 64 -11.10 12.32 2.74
N THR A 65 -11.77 11.73 1.76
CA THR A 65 -11.12 11.06 0.63
C THR A 65 -11.59 11.70 -0.67
N TRP A 66 -10.65 12.00 -1.54
CA TRP A 66 -10.92 12.36 -2.93
C TRP A 66 -10.45 11.22 -3.82
N THR A 67 -11.40 10.60 -4.53
CA THR A 67 -11.11 9.53 -5.48
C THR A 67 -11.34 10.06 -6.88
N LYS A 68 -10.28 10.10 -7.68
CA LYS A 68 -10.31 10.30 -9.13
C LYS A 68 -9.91 8.99 -9.81
N PRO A 69 -10.21 8.81 -11.11
CA PRO A 69 -9.61 7.73 -11.86
C PRO A 69 -8.09 7.74 -11.63
N HIS A 70 -7.54 6.60 -11.20
CA HIS A 70 -6.10 6.40 -11.05
C HIS A 70 -5.39 7.18 -9.93
N LEU A 71 -6.12 7.93 -9.09
CA LEU A 71 -5.57 8.70 -7.97
C LEU A 71 -6.55 8.74 -6.79
N ARG A 72 -6.08 8.28 -5.63
CA ARG A 72 -6.76 8.46 -4.35
C ARG A 72 -5.96 9.39 -3.46
N VAL A 73 -6.60 10.44 -2.96
CA VAL A 73 -6.04 11.34 -1.95
C VAL A 73 -6.81 11.16 -0.65
N VAL A 74 -6.12 10.79 0.43
CA VAL A 74 -6.71 10.55 1.75
C VAL A 74 -6.20 11.61 2.71
N TRP A 75 -7.11 12.36 3.31
CA TRP A 75 -6.82 13.28 4.41
C TRP A 75 -7.20 12.66 5.74
N ARG A 76 -6.24 12.59 6.67
CA ARG A 76 -6.41 12.00 8.00
C ARG A 76 -6.38 13.06 9.10
N THR A 77 -6.84 12.66 10.28
CA THR A 77 -6.98 13.50 11.48
C THR A 77 -5.73 14.28 11.88
N VAL A 78 -4.55 13.68 11.75
CA VAL A 78 -3.28 14.31 12.16
C VAL A 78 -2.43 14.53 10.91
N PRO A 79 -2.44 15.71 10.25
CA PRO A 79 -1.80 15.95 8.95
C PRO A 79 -0.27 16.14 9.05
N LEU A 80 0.39 15.31 9.85
CA LEU A 80 1.83 15.42 10.10
C LEU A 80 2.68 14.48 9.24
N LEU A 81 2.10 13.45 8.64
CA LEU A 81 2.85 12.55 7.76
C LEU A 81 2.28 12.61 6.35
N MET A 82 3.11 12.40 5.35
CA MET A 82 2.67 12.23 3.98
C MET A 82 3.28 10.94 3.46
N SER A 83 2.49 10.16 2.73
CA SER A 83 2.92 8.93 2.08
C SER A 83 2.42 8.93 0.64
N VAL A 84 3.30 8.54 -0.27
CA VAL A 84 3.03 8.57 -1.71
C VAL A 84 3.27 7.18 -2.27
N GLY A 85 2.25 6.59 -2.90
CA GLY A 85 2.38 5.38 -3.70
C GLY A 85 2.90 5.72 -5.10
N LEU A 86 3.76 4.87 -5.68
CA LEU A 86 4.32 5.08 -7.01
C LEU A 86 4.19 3.81 -7.86
N THR A 87 3.72 3.96 -9.10
CA THR A 87 3.76 2.91 -10.13
C THR A 87 4.10 3.54 -11.49
N SER A 88 4.87 2.88 -12.33
CA SER A 88 5.22 3.43 -13.65
C SER A 88 4.27 2.93 -14.73
N VAL A 89 3.69 3.83 -15.51
CA VAL A 89 2.73 3.50 -16.58
C VAL A 89 3.41 3.35 -17.93
N LYS A 90 4.64 3.86 -18.08
CA LYS A 90 5.39 3.84 -19.35
C LYS A 90 6.76 3.20 -19.17
N ALA A 91 7.20 2.49 -20.21
CA ALA A 91 8.61 2.12 -20.35
C ALA A 91 9.48 3.38 -20.63
N PRO A 92 10.80 3.35 -20.33
CA PRO A 92 11.49 2.39 -19.47
C PRO A 92 11.19 2.65 -17.98
N VAL A 93 10.56 1.68 -17.30
CA VAL A 93 10.05 1.82 -15.91
C VAL A 93 11.17 2.13 -14.91
N ARG A 94 12.26 1.37 -14.95
CA ARG A 94 13.37 1.50 -14.00
C ARG A 94 13.99 2.90 -14.04
N ARG A 95 14.21 3.46 -15.23
CA ARG A 95 14.77 4.81 -15.39
C ARG A 95 13.86 5.88 -14.81
N ARG A 96 12.55 5.79 -15.04
CA ARG A 96 11.57 6.76 -14.52
C ARG A 96 11.50 6.72 -13.00
N LEU A 97 11.44 5.52 -12.41
CA LEU A 97 11.44 5.36 -10.94
C LEU A 97 12.76 5.83 -10.31
N TRP A 98 13.90 5.56 -10.96
CA TRP A 98 15.20 6.07 -10.52
C TRP A 98 15.26 7.60 -10.51
N LEU A 99 14.82 8.24 -11.61
CA LEU A 99 14.77 9.70 -11.72
C LEU A 99 13.81 10.34 -10.69
N THR A 100 12.68 9.68 -10.39
CA THR A 100 11.79 10.11 -9.31
C THR A 100 12.46 10.02 -7.95
N GLY A 101 13.18 8.93 -7.65
CA GLY A 101 13.99 8.79 -6.44
C GLY A 101 15.08 9.87 -6.34
N LEU A 102 15.74 10.19 -7.45
CA LEU A 102 16.74 11.26 -7.54
C LEU A 102 16.14 12.63 -7.24
N THR A 103 14.99 12.94 -7.83
CA THR A 103 14.28 14.21 -7.60
C THR A 103 13.94 14.38 -6.12
N SER A 104 13.45 13.31 -5.48
CA SER A 104 13.15 13.28 -4.04
C SER A 104 14.37 13.60 -3.18
N VAL A 105 15.50 12.97 -3.46
CA VAL A 105 16.74 13.20 -2.71
C VAL A 105 17.30 14.59 -2.95
N LEU A 106 17.27 15.10 -4.17
CA LEU A 106 17.77 16.44 -4.49
C LEU A 106 16.96 17.53 -3.77
N VAL A 107 15.63 17.41 -3.75
CA VAL A 107 14.75 18.34 -3.03
C VAL A 107 15.05 18.33 -1.53
N ALA A 108 15.13 17.13 -0.92
CA ALA A 108 15.43 17.01 0.50
C ALA A 108 16.85 17.50 0.85
N ALA A 109 17.84 17.20 0.00
CA ALA A 109 19.22 17.66 0.18
C ALA A 109 19.33 19.18 0.04
N ALA A 110 18.61 19.80 -0.89
CA ALA A 110 18.57 21.25 -1.03
C ALA A 110 18.01 21.93 0.23
N VAL A 111 16.92 21.40 0.81
CA VAL A 111 16.37 21.91 2.09
C VAL A 111 17.39 21.81 3.21
N VAL A 112 18.04 20.66 3.37
CA VAL A 112 19.07 20.46 4.41
C VAL A 112 20.28 21.37 4.18
N ALA A 113 20.73 21.54 2.94
CA ALA A 113 21.88 22.38 2.60
C ALA A 113 21.60 23.87 2.89
N VAL A 114 20.43 24.39 2.50
CA VAL A 114 20.02 25.77 2.80
C VAL A 114 20.01 26.03 4.31
N VAL A 115 19.51 25.08 5.11
CA VAL A 115 19.48 25.26 6.57
C VAL A 115 20.88 25.15 7.20
N TRP A 116 21.76 24.29 6.68
CA TRP A 116 23.17 24.28 7.10
C TRP A 116 23.89 25.59 6.79
N LEU A 117 23.66 26.19 5.62
CA LEU A 117 24.19 27.51 5.27
C LEU A 117 23.69 28.58 6.25
N GLY A 118 22.40 28.57 6.58
CA GLY A 118 21.84 29.47 7.59
C GLY A 118 22.40 29.25 9.00
N ALA A 119 22.67 28.00 9.38
CA ALA A 119 23.18 27.64 10.69
C ALA A 119 24.68 27.93 10.89
N LEU A 120 25.47 27.95 9.82
CA LEU A 120 26.94 28.03 9.86
C LEU A 120 27.53 29.28 9.21
N VAL A 121 26.91 29.83 8.18
CA VAL A 121 27.53 30.84 7.29
C VAL A 121 26.84 32.20 7.38
N TRP A 122 25.51 32.24 7.54
CA TRP A 122 24.75 33.50 7.43
C TRP A 122 24.47 34.21 8.76
N SER A 123 24.95 33.70 9.89
CA SER A 123 24.66 34.26 11.21
C SER A 123 25.92 34.33 12.07
N ASP A 124 26.28 35.55 12.48
CA ASP A 124 27.34 35.80 13.47
C ASP A 124 26.91 35.34 14.89
N ALA A 125 25.61 35.12 15.11
CA ALA A 125 25.04 34.63 16.36
C ALA A 125 24.78 33.11 16.34
N ASP A 126 24.82 32.46 17.51
CA ASP A 126 24.43 31.06 17.67
C ASP A 126 22.93 30.88 17.35
N GLN A 127 22.62 30.05 16.35
CA GLN A 127 21.27 29.72 15.89
C GLN A 127 20.90 28.29 16.32
N PRO A 128 20.55 28.05 17.60
CA PRO A 128 20.31 26.70 18.13
C PRO A 128 19.17 25.99 17.40
N PHE A 129 18.14 26.72 16.98
CA PHE A 129 17.03 26.17 16.21
C PHE A 129 17.47 25.63 14.84
N LEU A 130 18.19 26.43 14.05
CA LEU A 130 18.66 26.00 12.72
C LEU A 130 19.63 24.83 12.81
N ARG A 131 20.49 24.80 13.84
CA ARG A 131 21.36 23.65 14.11
C ARG A 131 20.56 22.39 14.43
N GLY A 132 19.57 22.50 15.32
CA GLY A 132 18.65 21.41 15.63
C GLY A 132 17.97 20.86 14.38
N PHE A 133 17.42 21.76 13.56
CA PHE A 133 16.81 21.41 12.27
C PHE A 133 17.79 20.70 11.36
N ALA A 134 18.98 21.26 11.16
CA ALA A 134 19.97 20.74 10.21
C ALA A 134 20.43 19.33 10.59
N VAL A 135 20.71 19.08 11.88
CA VAL A 135 21.13 17.77 12.39
C VAL A 135 20.01 16.74 12.22
N ALA A 136 18.80 17.02 12.69
CA ALA A 136 17.68 16.09 12.58
C ALA A 136 17.25 15.86 11.12
N GLY A 137 17.22 16.92 10.32
CA GLY A 137 16.95 16.87 8.90
C GLY A 137 17.97 16.02 8.14
N THR A 138 19.27 16.18 8.45
CA THR A 138 20.34 15.33 7.89
C THR A 138 20.12 13.87 8.26
N ALA A 139 19.76 13.56 9.51
CA ALA A 139 19.48 12.20 9.93
C ALA A 139 18.28 11.58 9.17
N VAL A 140 17.22 12.36 8.91
CA VAL A 140 16.08 11.93 8.10
C VAL A 140 16.49 11.69 6.64
N LEU A 141 17.29 12.58 6.04
CA LEU A 141 17.81 12.41 4.68
C LEU A 141 18.67 11.14 4.56
N LEU A 142 19.60 10.91 5.49
CA LEU A 142 20.43 9.70 5.53
C LEU A 142 19.57 8.43 5.68
N ASN A 143 18.53 8.49 6.52
CA ASN A 143 17.58 7.39 6.67
C ASN A 143 16.74 7.14 5.39
N ALA A 144 16.45 8.18 4.61
CA ALA A 144 15.79 8.07 3.31
C ALA A 144 16.72 7.47 2.24
N LEU A 145 18.02 7.77 2.32
CA LEU A 145 19.07 7.21 1.44
C LEU A 145 19.42 5.76 1.76
N TRP A 146 19.09 5.24 2.94
CA TRP A 146 19.31 3.84 3.26
C TRP A 146 18.40 2.96 2.38
N PRO A 147 18.95 2.03 1.57
CA PRO A 147 18.17 1.24 0.62
C PRO A 147 17.28 0.23 1.36
N ARG A 148 15.97 0.46 1.32
CA ARG A 148 14.94 -0.40 1.92
C ARG A 148 13.81 -0.63 0.95
N ARG A 149 13.40 -1.89 0.84
CA ARG A 149 12.19 -2.31 0.12
C ARG A 149 11.46 -3.31 0.98
N GLY A 150 10.28 -2.93 1.46
CA GLY A 150 9.37 -3.81 2.18
C GLY A 150 8.06 -3.99 1.41
N ALA A 151 7.12 -4.71 2.02
CA ALA A 151 5.77 -4.82 1.47
C ALA A 151 4.96 -3.52 1.60
N GLY A 152 5.23 -2.70 2.62
CA GLY A 152 4.51 -1.44 2.85
C GLY A 152 5.19 -0.19 2.29
N THR A 153 6.52 -0.15 2.20
CA THR A 153 7.26 1.06 1.78
C THR A 153 8.53 0.73 1.00
N THR A 154 8.92 1.62 0.09
CA THR A 154 10.22 1.59 -0.60
C THR A 154 10.90 2.94 -0.39
N SER A 155 12.16 2.94 0.04
CA SER A 155 12.88 4.17 0.30
C SER A 155 13.43 4.81 -0.99
N PRO A 156 13.59 6.15 -1.04
CA PRO A 156 14.30 6.82 -2.12
C PRO A 156 15.70 6.24 -2.38
N GLY A 157 16.42 5.89 -1.32
CA GLY A 157 17.72 5.23 -1.40
C GLY A 157 17.69 3.88 -2.12
N TRP A 158 16.59 3.12 -1.99
CA TRP A 158 16.44 1.88 -2.76
C TRP A 158 16.31 2.17 -4.26
N PHE A 159 15.51 3.18 -4.63
CA PHE A 159 15.41 3.61 -6.03
C PHE A 159 16.75 4.07 -6.59
N LEU A 160 17.60 4.75 -5.81
CA LEU A 160 18.88 5.25 -6.29
C LEU A 160 19.96 4.19 -6.38
N PHE A 161 20.09 3.35 -5.35
CA PHE A 161 21.24 2.46 -5.21
C PHE A 161 20.92 1.01 -5.54
N ALA A 162 19.72 0.52 -5.23
CA ALA A 162 19.38 -0.89 -5.45
C ALA A 162 18.72 -1.13 -6.80
N LEU A 163 17.79 -0.25 -7.22
CA LEU A 163 17.05 -0.42 -8.49
C LEU A 163 17.96 -0.58 -9.72
N PRO A 164 19.03 0.21 -9.92
CA PRO A 164 19.91 0.02 -11.09
C PRO A 164 20.62 -1.33 -11.12
N ARG A 165 20.79 -1.97 -9.95
CA ARG A 165 21.45 -3.27 -9.78
C ARG A 165 20.47 -4.44 -9.87
N THR A 166 19.17 -4.18 -10.00
CA THR A 166 18.17 -5.25 -10.14
C THR A 166 18.30 -5.93 -11.50
N SER A 167 18.31 -7.26 -11.46
CA SER A 167 18.39 -8.15 -12.62
C SER A 167 17.41 -9.32 -12.47
N GLY A 168 17.36 -10.20 -13.49
CA GLY A 168 16.53 -11.41 -13.46
C GLY A 168 15.04 -11.11 -13.30
N ARG A 169 14.34 -11.91 -12.47
CA ARG A 169 12.89 -11.81 -12.24
C ARG A 169 12.47 -10.40 -11.84
N THR A 170 13.15 -9.78 -10.87
CA THR A 170 12.79 -8.45 -10.38
C THR A 170 12.83 -7.39 -11.49
N ALA A 171 13.83 -7.45 -12.38
CA ALA A 171 13.91 -6.53 -13.51
C ALA A 171 12.76 -6.77 -14.51
N ALA A 172 12.45 -8.03 -14.80
CA ALA A 172 11.34 -8.40 -15.67
C ALA A 172 9.96 -7.98 -15.09
N GLU A 173 9.77 -8.05 -13.77
CA GLU A 173 8.55 -7.56 -13.10
C GLU A 173 8.36 -6.05 -13.28
N PHE A 174 9.45 -5.27 -13.23
CA PHE A 174 9.38 -3.83 -13.53
C PHE A 174 9.05 -3.57 -15.01
N GLU A 175 9.56 -4.37 -15.91
CA GLU A 175 9.30 -4.24 -17.35
C GLU A 175 7.85 -4.61 -17.70
N ALA A 176 7.26 -5.56 -16.97
CA ALA A 176 5.86 -5.96 -17.09
C ALA A 176 4.85 -4.96 -16.44
N THR A 177 5.32 -4.06 -15.57
CA THR A 177 4.45 -3.15 -14.78
C THR A 177 3.45 -2.33 -15.62
N PRO A 178 3.78 -1.81 -16.82
CA PRO A 178 2.81 -1.09 -17.65
C PRO A 178 1.61 -1.93 -18.05
N LEU A 179 1.82 -3.22 -18.36
CA LEU A 179 0.74 -4.13 -18.73
C LEU A 179 -0.08 -4.55 -17.50
N VAL A 180 0.58 -4.76 -16.36
CA VAL A 180 -0.10 -4.98 -15.06
C VAL A 180 -1.03 -3.82 -14.71
N ASN A 181 -0.56 -2.57 -14.89
CA ASN A 181 -1.38 -1.39 -14.65
C ASN A 181 -2.61 -1.35 -15.56
N GLN A 182 -2.49 -1.75 -16.83
CA GLN A 182 -3.64 -1.84 -17.74
C GLN A 182 -4.65 -2.90 -17.30
N VAL A 183 -4.20 -4.05 -16.79
CA VAL A 183 -5.11 -5.04 -16.18
C VAL A 183 -5.83 -4.42 -14.98
N THR A 184 -5.09 -3.77 -14.07
CA THR A 184 -5.70 -3.13 -12.88
C THR A 184 -6.70 -2.04 -13.27
N ASP A 185 -6.40 -1.23 -14.28
CA ASP A 185 -7.30 -0.18 -14.76
C ASP A 185 -8.59 -0.75 -15.35
N ALA A 186 -8.50 -1.82 -16.14
CA ALA A 186 -9.66 -2.53 -16.66
C ALA A 186 -10.51 -3.15 -15.53
N LEU A 187 -9.87 -3.74 -14.52
CA LEU A 187 -10.55 -4.24 -13.33
C LEU A 187 -11.21 -3.12 -12.53
N GLU A 188 -10.57 -1.97 -12.33
CA GLU A 188 -11.18 -0.83 -11.63
C GLU A 188 -12.39 -0.26 -12.40
N ALA A 189 -12.37 -0.34 -13.74
CA ALA A 189 -13.48 0.07 -14.59
C ALA A 189 -14.62 -0.97 -14.68
N GLY A 190 -14.40 -2.20 -14.22
CA GLY A 190 -15.35 -3.31 -14.37
C GLY A 190 -15.37 -3.95 -15.77
N ASP A 191 -14.37 -3.67 -16.61
CA ASP A 191 -14.20 -4.29 -17.92
C ASP A 191 -13.44 -5.61 -17.78
N LEU A 192 -14.16 -6.64 -17.35
CA LEU A 192 -13.58 -7.96 -17.06
C LEU A 192 -13.09 -8.69 -18.31
N ASP A 193 -13.70 -8.45 -19.47
CA ASP A 193 -13.27 -9.04 -20.74
C ASP A 193 -11.93 -8.46 -21.18
N ARG A 194 -11.78 -7.13 -21.11
CA ARG A 194 -10.50 -6.49 -21.39
C ARG A 194 -9.44 -6.87 -20.37
N ALA A 195 -9.78 -6.92 -19.09
CA ALA A 195 -8.85 -7.31 -18.04
C ALA A 195 -8.34 -8.74 -18.23
N GLU A 196 -9.22 -9.68 -18.60
CA GLU A 196 -8.86 -11.05 -18.92
C GLU A 196 -7.92 -11.15 -20.12
N ALA A 197 -8.27 -10.51 -21.24
CA ALA A 197 -7.41 -10.53 -22.42
C ALA A 197 -6.00 -9.97 -22.14
N LEU A 198 -5.90 -8.89 -21.36
CA LEU A 198 -4.62 -8.30 -20.96
C LEU A 198 -3.85 -9.19 -19.99
N ALA A 199 -4.53 -9.86 -19.06
CA ALA A 199 -3.90 -10.79 -18.13
C ALA A 199 -3.38 -12.05 -18.86
N ASP A 200 -4.10 -12.52 -19.87
CA ASP A 200 -3.68 -13.65 -20.71
C ASP A 200 -2.45 -13.30 -21.54
N GLU A 201 -2.45 -12.12 -22.19
CA GLU A 201 -1.26 -11.58 -22.88
C GLU A 201 -0.05 -11.47 -21.92
N LEU A 202 -0.30 -11.03 -20.68
CA LEU A 202 0.73 -10.90 -19.66
C LEU A 202 1.29 -12.26 -19.23
N VAL A 203 0.44 -13.27 -19.03
CA VAL A 203 0.85 -14.64 -18.68
C VAL A 203 1.57 -15.32 -19.85
N GLU A 204 1.12 -15.12 -21.09
CA GLU A 204 1.78 -15.68 -22.28
C GLU A 204 3.22 -15.15 -22.41
N ARG A 205 3.40 -13.83 -22.23
CA ARG A 205 4.74 -13.22 -22.29
C ARG A 205 5.61 -13.55 -21.08
N HIS A 206 4.99 -13.72 -19.92
CA HIS A 206 5.69 -13.78 -18.64
C HIS A 206 5.10 -14.85 -17.70
N PRO A 207 5.12 -16.14 -18.09
CA PRO A 207 4.36 -17.20 -17.42
C PRO A 207 4.81 -17.46 -15.98
N THR A 208 6.03 -17.09 -15.63
CA THR A 208 6.63 -17.34 -14.32
C THR A 208 6.74 -16.09 -13.44
N LEU A 209 6.32 -14.91 -13.91
CA LEU A 209 6.39 -13.69 -13.10
C LEU A 209 5.24 -13.63 -12.09
N LEU A 210 5.55 -13.23 -10.85
CA LEU A 210 4.55 -13.11 -9.80
C LEU A 210 3.47 -12.09 -10.15
N VAL A 211 3.85 -10.99 -10.79
CA VAL A 211 2.91 -9.94 -11.20
C VAL A 211 1.94 -10.40 -12.27
N ALA A 212 2.36 -11.33 -13.16
CA ALA A 212 1.49 -11.93 -14.17
C ALA A 212 0.47 -12.87 -13.53
N ILE A 213 0.95 -13.77 -12.66
CA ILE A 213 0.10 -14.71 -11.93
C ILE A 213 -0.86 -13.96 -11.00
N GLY A 214 -0.40 -12.90 -10.32
CA GLY A 214 -1.23 -12.05 -9.49
C GLY A 214 -2.32 -11.29 -10.26
N ALA A 215 -2.00 -10.78 -11.46
CA ALA A 215 -2.98 -10.15 -12.34
C ALA A 215 -4.06 -11.15 -12.80
N ARG A 216 -3.66 -12.33 -13.27
CA ARG A 216 -4.58 -13.42 -13.64
C ARG A 216 -5.45 -13.86 -12.47
N SER A 217 -4.86 -14.05 -11.29
CA SER A 217 -5.60 -14.38 -10.06
C SER A 217 -6.64 -13.32 -9.69
N SER A 218 -6.33 -12.04 -9.90
CA SER A 218 -7.25 -10.93 -9.62
C SER A 218 -8.44 -10.93 -10.58
N VAL A 219 -8.20 -11.19 -11.87
CA VAL A 219 -9.26 -11.38 -12.88
C VAL A 219 -10.17 -12.55 -12.48
N LEU A 220 -9.59 -13.71 -12.18
CA LEU A 220 -10.35 -14.90 -11.78
C LEU A 220 -11.19 -14.64 -10.53
N THR A 221 -10.64 -13.92 -9.54
CA THR A 221 -11.37 -13.52 -8.33
C THR A 221 -12.57 -12.64 -8.68
N LEU A 222 -12.40 -11.63 -9.53
CA LEU A 222 -13.49 -10.72 -9.90
C LEU A 222 -14.51 -11.35 -10.87
N ARG A 223 -14.16 -12.49 -11.49
CA ARG A 223 -15.10 -13.38 -12.19
C ARG A 223 -15.72 -14.46 -11.30
N ALA A 224 -15.53 -14.40 -9.99
CA ALA A 224 -15.99 -15.41 -9.02
C ALA A 224 -15.44 -16.82 -9.28
N ARG A 225 -14.32 -16.96 -10.00
CA ARG A 225 -13.58 -18.23 -10.22
C ARG A 225 -12.54 -18.42 -9.11
N TYR A 226 -13.01 -18.45 -7.87
CA TYR A 226 -12.16 -18.38 -6.67
C TYR A 226 -11.26 -19.62 -6.49
N GLY A 227 -11.75 -20.82 -6.82
CA GLY A 227 -10.98 -22.06 -6.74
C GLY A 227 -9.77 -22.04 -7.69
N GLU A 228 -9.95 -21.52 -8.91
CA GLU A 228 -8.87 -21.37 -9.87
C GLU A 228 -7.86 -20.30 -9.44
N ALA A 229 -8.34 -19.16 -8.92
CA ALA A 229 -7.47 -18.13 -8.34
C ALA A 229 -6.64 -18.69 -7.17
N LEU A 230 -7.27 -19.42 -6.26
CA LEU A 230 -6.60 -20.08 -5.14
C LEU A 230 -5.56 -21.10 -5.64
N HIS A 231 -5.91 -21.92 -6.63
CA HIS A 231 -4.97 -22.89 -7.20
C HIS A 231 -3.71 -22.20 -7.74
N LEU A 232 -3.86 -21.16 -8.55
CA LEU A 232 -2.74 -20.38 -9.10
C LEU A 232 -1.83 -19.82 -8.01
N VAL A 233 -2.40 -19.18 -6.98
CA VAL A 233 -1.61 -18.59 -5.90
C VAL A 233 -0.97 -19.66 -5.03
N SER A 234 -1.66 -20.78 -4.78
CA SER A 234 -1.13 -21.88 -3.96
C SER A 234 0.10 -22.55 -4.57
N ALA A 235 0.15 -22.64 -5.90
CA ALA A 235 1.30 -23.16 -6.63
C ALA A 235 2.59 -22.32 -6.42
N LEU A 236 2.48 -21.08 -5.96
CA LEU A 236 3.62 -20.21 -5.70
C LEU A 236 4.35 -20.51 -4.38
N VAL A 237 3.71 -21.14 -3.40
CA VAL A 237 4.30 -21.34 -2.05
C VAL A 237 5.51 -22.28 -2.08
N GLY A 238 5.61 -23.17 -3.07
CA GLY A 238 6.75 -24.07 -3.24
C GLY A 238 7.95 -23.47 -3.99
N ARG A 239 7.86 -22.24 -4.47
CA ARG A 239 8.93 -21.62 -5.26
C ARG A 239 10.13 -21.25 -4.38
N THR A 240 11.31 -21.67 -4.83
CA THR A 240 12.58 -21.44 -4.12
C THR A 240 13.26 -20.11 -4.49
N ASP A 241 12.79 -19.43 -5.54
CA ASP A 241 13.32 -18.14 -6.03
C ASP A 241 12.66 -16.91 -5.37
N LEU A 242 11.83 -17.12 -4.34
CA LEU A 242 11.08 -16.07 -3.67
C LEU A 242 11.87 -15.48 -2.51
N GLU A 243 12.07 -14.17 -2.56
CA GLU A 243 12.58 -13.42 -1.42
C GLU A 243 11.51 -13.33 -0.31
N GLN A 244 11.94 -13.01 0.91
CA GLN A 244 11.06 -12.85 2.07
C GLN A 244 9.84 -11.95 1.80
N ARG A 245 10.08 -10.82 1.11
CA ARG A 245 9.04 -9.86 0.72
C ARG A 245 8.02 -10.51 -0.21
N ASP A 246 8.47 -11.28 -1.18
CA ASP A 246 7.60 -11.86 -2.20
C ASP A 246 6.75 -12.96 -1.60
N MET A 247 7.33 -13.78 -0.71
CA MET A 247 6.58 -14.74 0.09
C MET A 247 5.50 -14.08 0.96
N ALA A 248 5.78 -12.90 1.52
CA ALA A 248 4.78 -12.13 2.28
C ALA A 248 3.55 -11.77 1.42
N PHE A 249 3.75 -11.35 0.16
CA PHE A 249 2.65 -11.07 -0.77
C PHE A 249 1.94 -12.33 -1.23
N VAL A 250 2.67 -13.41 -1.52
CA VAL A 250 2.07 -14.70 -1.93
C VAL A 250 1.15 -15.24 -0.84
N LEU A 251 1.60 -15.21 0.42
CA LEU A 251 0.79 -15.68 1.55
C LEU A 251 -0.42 -14.77 1.83
N ALA A 252 -0.28 -13.45 1.65
CA ALA A 252 -1.42 -12.53 1.75
C ALA A 252 -2.46 -12.80 0.65
N ALA A 253 -2.00 -13.00 -0.60
CA ALA A 253 -2.85 -13.34 -1.72
C ALA A 253 -3.52 -14.72 -1.53
N MET A 254 -2.79 -15.70 -0.98
CA MET A 254 -3.33 -17.01 -0.64
C MET A 254 -4.44 -16.87 0.40
N ALA A 255 -4.20 -16.12 1.49
CA ALA A 255 -5.20 -15.91 2.52
C ALA A 255 -6.50 -15.29 1.95
N GLY A 256 -6.37 -14.24 1.13
CA GLY A 256 -7.51 -13.61 0.48
C GLY A 256 -8.25 -14.54 -0.49
N SER A 257 -7.51 -15.28 -1.33
CA SER A 257 -8.11 -16.21 -2.30
C SER A 257 -8.82 -17.37 -1.61
N THR A 258 -8.24 -17.90 -0.53
CA THR A 258 -8.88 -18.94 0.30
C THR A 258 -10.15 -18.42 0.96
N ALA A 259 -10.14 -17.21 1.53
CA ALA A 259 -11.33 -16.61 2.14
C ALA A 259 -12.46 -16.42 1.11
N ASN A 260 -12.12 -15.94 -0.09
CA ASN A 260 -13.08 -15.81 -1.19
C ASN A 260 -13.64 -17.17 -1.65
N ALA A 261 -12.79 -18.19 -1.75
CA ALA A 261 -13.22 -19.53 -2.14
C ALA A 261 -14.16 -20.15 -1.11
N VAL A 262 -13.90 -19.96 0.19
CA VAL A 262 -14.80 -20.43 1.25
C VAL A 262 -16.13 -19.69 1.22
N GLU A 263 -16.10 -18.36 1.21
CA GLU A 263 -17.33 -17.56 1.21
C GLU A 263 -18.17 -17.79 -0.06
N GLY A 264 -17.53 -18.06 -1.19
CA GLY A 264 -18.17 -18.42 -2.45
C GLY A 264 -18.58 -19.89 -2.56
N GLY A 265 -18.40 -20.70 -1.52
CA GLY A 265 -18.81 -22.11 -1.49
C GLY A 265 -17.96 -23.06 -2.34
N GLN A 266 -16.80 -22.61 -2.82
CA GLN A 266 -15.87 -23.40 -3.65
C GLN A 266 -14.80 -24.15 -2.83
N LEU A 267 -14.75 -23.89 -1.52
CA LEU A 267 -13.89 -24.60 -0.58
C LEU A 267 -14.63 -24.78 0.77
N PRO A 268 -14.62 -25.98 1.39
CA PRO A 268 -15.24 -26.16 2.69
C PRO A 268 -14.61 -25.28 3.78
N ALA A 269 -15.45 -24.69 4.64
CA ALA A 269 -15.00 -23.71 5.64
C ALA A 269 -14.06 -24.33 6.68
N GLU A 270 -14.34 -25.57 7.09
CA GLU A 270 -13.56 -26.38 8.02
C GLU A 270 -12.11 -26.61 7.56
N ILE A 271 -11.87 -26.59 6.24
CA ILE A 271 -10.52 -26.73 5.66
C ILE A 271 -9.94 -25.34 5.36
N GLY A 272 -10.73 -24.49 4.71
CA GLY A 272 -10.27 -23.22 4.16
C GLY A 272 -9.98 -22.15 5.21
N VAL A 273 -10.82 -22.01 6.24
CA VAL A 273 -10.66 -20.96 7.25
C VAL A 273 -9.35 -21.11 8.04
N PRO A 274 -9.00 -22.31 8.58
CA PRO A 274 -7.71 -22.50 9.23
C PRO A 274 -6.51 -22.26 8.30
N ALA A 275 -6.63 -22.64 7.03
CA ALA A 275 -5.57 -22.43 6.04
C ALA A 275 -5.37 -20.94 5.72
N ALA A 276 -6.46 -20.20 5.50
CA ALA A 276 -6.43 -18.76 5.26
C ALA A 276 -5.82 -18.00 6.43
N ARG A 277 -6.18 -18.37 7.68
CA ARG A 277 -5.63 -17.76 8.89
C ARG A 277 -4.12 -17.99 9.00
N ARG A 278 -3.66 -19.24 8.81
CA ARG A 278 -2.22 -19.55 8.79
C ARG A 278 -1.48 -18.77 7.71
N ALA A 279 -2.06 -18.62 6.53
CA ALA A 279 -1.47 -17.84 5.46
C ALA A 279 -1.39 -16.34 5.81
N ALA A 280 -2.45 -15.76 6.40
CA ALA A 280 -2.44 -14.37 6.85
C ALA A 280 -1.39 -14.11 7.95
N ASP A 281 -1.30 -15.00 8.94
CA ASP A 281 -0.31 -14.94 10.01
C ASP A 281 1.12 -15.10 9.46
N GLY A 282 1.31 -16.03 8.52
CA GLY A 282 2.55 -16.21 7.79
C GLY A 282 2.96 -14.93 7.04
N ALA A 283 2.03 -14.32 6.29
CA ALA A 283 2.28 -13.06 5.60
C ALA A 283 2.75 -11.96 6.54
N MET A 284 2.08 -11.80 7.69
CA MET A 284 2.47 -10.83 8.72
C MET A 284 3.85 -11.13 9.30
N LYS A 285 4.17 -12.41 9.57
CA LYS A 285 5.49 -12.85 10.04
C LYS A 285 6.60 -12.53 9.02
N PHE A 286 6.30 -12.63 7.73
CA PHE A 286 7.21 -12.26 6.65
C PHE A 286 7.27 -10.74 6.37
N GLY A 287 6.55 -9.92 7.13
CA GLY A 287 6.62 -8.46 7.08
C GLY A 287 5.51 -7.79 6.27
N TYR A 288 4.45 -8.52 5.89
CA TYR A 288 3.27 -7.91 5.30
C TYR A 288 2.53 -7.06 6.36
N PRO A 289 2.15 -5.80 6.08
CA PRO A 289 1.52 -4.96 7.09
C PRO A 289 0.14 -5.47 7.50
N ARG A 290 -0.09 -5.64 8.81
CA ARG A 290 -1.38 -6.12 9.36
C ARG A 290 -2.57 -5.31 8.85
N HIS A 291 -2.44 -3.99 8.74
CA HIS A 291 -3.52 -3.12 8.27
C HIS A 291 -3.93 -3.36 6.80
N ARG A 292 -3.11 -4.06 6.02
CA ARG A 292 -3.45 -4.51 4.66
C ARG A 292 -4.08 -5.92 4.63
N CYS A 293 -4.01 -6.67 5.73
CA CYS A 293 -4.71 -7.95 5.90
C CYS A 293 -6.11 -7.79 6.52
N THR A 294 -6.47 -6.60 7.02
CA THR A 294 -7.71 -6.40 7.79
C THR A 294 -8.96 -6.78 7.01
N GLY A 295 -9.01 -6.56 5.70
CA GLY A 295 -10.13 -6.98 4.85
C GLY A 295 -10.31 -8.50 4.86
N THR A 296 -9.24 -9.25 4.58
CA THR A 296 -9.25 -10.71 4.65
C THR A 296 -9.57 -11.23 6.05
N LEU A 297 -8.99 -10.64 7.09
CA LEU A 297 -9.29 -11.04 8.48
C LEU A 297 -10.75 -10.76 8.86
N ALA A 298 -11.33 -9.66 8.37
CA ALA A 298 -12.75 -9.35 8.56
C ALA A 298 -13.66 -10.37 7.86
N GLN A 299 -13.32 -10.75 6.63
CA GLN A 299 -14.04 -11.78 5.87
C GLN A 299 -13.97 -13.14 6.57
N LEU A 300 -12.81 -13.52 7.11
CA LEU A 300 -12.67 -14.75 7.90
C LEU A 300 -13.53 -14.71 9.17
N ALA A 301 -13.51 -13.61 9.92
CA ALA A 301 -14.37 -13.44 11.08
C ALA A 301 -15.87 -13.53 10.72
N LEU A 302 -16.27 -12.98 9.56
CA LEU A 302 -17.63 -13.08 9.06
C LEU A 302 -18.02 -14.55 8.77
N ILE A 303 -17.14 -15.31 8.12
CA ILE A 303 -17.34 -16.75 7.84
C ILE A 303 -17.47 -17.56 9.13
N GLU A 304 -16.71 -17.20 10.17
CA GLU A 304 -16.75 -17.82 11.49
C GLU A 304 -17.93 -17.35 12.36
N HIS A 305 -18.82 -16.53 11.83
CA HIS A 305 -19.96 -15.92 12.53
C HIS A 305 -19.57 -14.97 13.70
N ASP A 306 -18.33 -14.48 13.75
CA ASP A 306 -17.91 -13.41 14.66
C ASP A 306 -18.19 -12.03 14.04
N HIS A 307 -19.47 -11.64 14.08
CA HIS A 307 -19.96 -10.41 13.43
C HIS A 307 -19.35 -9.13 14.03
N ALA A 308 -19.07 -9.12 15.33
CA ALA A 308 -18.48 -7.96 16.01
C ALA A 308 -17.05 -7.72 15.53
N THR A 309 -16.23 -8.77 15.49
CA THR A 309 -14.87 -8.69 14.96
C THR A 309 -14.86 -8.39 13.47
N ALA A 310 -15.78 -8.99 12.70
CA ALA A 310 -15.94 -8.69 11.27
C ALA A 310 -16.23 -7.20 11.02
N LEU A 311 -17.16 -6.61 11.76
CA LEU A 311 -17.50 -5.18 11.65
C LEU A 311 -16.32 -4.27 12.01
N ALA A 312 -15.63 -4.57 13.12
CA ALA A 312 -14.48 -3.77 13.57
C ALA A 312 -13.34 -3.79 12.53
N LEU A 313 -12.97 -4.98 12.05
CA LEU A 313 -11.91 -5.16 11.07
C LEU A 313 -12.29 -4.62 9.69
N ALA A 314 -13.54 -4.82 9.24
CA ALA A 314 -14.00 -4.30 7.95
C ALA A 314 -14.12 -2.77 7.95
N THR A 315 -14.50 -2.17 9.09
CA THR A 315 -14.46 -0.71 9.26
C THR A 315 -13.04 -0.18 9.19
N GLN A 316 -12.09 -0.88 9.81
CA GLN A 316 -10.68 -0.55 9.68
C GLN A 316 -10.21 -0.69 8.22
N ALA A 317 -10.55 -1.79 7.56
CA ALA A 317 -10.22 -2.04 6.15
C ALA A 317 -10.78 -0.96 5.23
N LYS A 318 -12.03 -0.50 5.44
CA LYS A 318 -12.64 0.61 4.70
C LYS A 318 -11.80 1.89 4.81
N ALA A 319 -11.31 2.19 6.02
CA ALA A 319 -10.52 3.38 6.34
C ALA A 319 -9.04 3.31 5.89
N THR A 320 -8.52 2.10 5.65
CA THR A 320 -7.12 1.88 5.22
C THR A 320 -7.00 1.35 3.79
N SER A 321 -8.12 1.10 3.09
CA SER A 321 -8.11 0.64 1.71
C SER A 321 -7.38 1.62 0.80
N GLU A 322 -6.68 1.11 -0.22
CA GLU A 322 -5.93 1.93 -1.18
C GLU A 322 -6.67 2.07 -2.52
N SER A 323 -7.60 1.15 -2.84
CA SER A 323 -8.41 1.16 -4.08
C SER A 323 -9.91 1.22 -3.81
N GLY A 324 -10.69 1.57 -4.85
CA GLY A 324 -12.15 1.56 -4.80
C GLY A 324 -12.72 0.15 -4.63
N LEU A 325 -12.13 -0.83 -5.31
CA LEU A 325 -12.51 -2.25 -5.20
C LEU A 325 -12.32 -2.80 -3.79
N ALA A 326 -11.15 -2.59 -3.18
CA ALA A 326 -10.90 -3.05 -1.81
C ALA A 326 -11.85 -2.39 -0.79
N ARG A 327 -12.21 -1.12 -1.01
CA ARG A 327 -13.17 -0.43 -0.17
C ARG A 327 -14.60 -0.96 -0.36
N ALA A 328 -15.01 -1.24 -1.59
CA ALA A 328 -16.29 -1.85 -1.89
C ALA A 328 -16.41 -3.25 -1.27
N ASP A 329 -15.32 -4.03 -1.30
CA ASP A 329 -15.20 -5.34 -0.66
C ASP A 329 -15.35 -5.28 0.87
N ALA A 330 -14.69 -4.30 1.50
CA ALA A 330 -14.83 -4.04 2.93
C ALA A 330 -16.28 -3.63 3.29
N LEU A 331 -16.91 -2.78 2.47
CA LEU A 331 -18.32 -2.38 2.65
C LEU A 331 -19.28 -3.55 2.46
N ALA A 332 -19.02 -4.47 1.53
CA ALA A 332 -19.80 -5.69 1.36
C ALA A 332 -19.69 -6.58 2.62
N THR A 333 -18.50 -6.68 3.20
CA THR A 333 -18.28 -7.40 4.47
C THR A 333 -19.05 -6.75 5.63
N ILE A 334 -19.03 -5.41 5.74
CA ILE A 334 -19.82 -4.66 6.73
C ILE A 334 -21.31 -4.95 6.56
N ALA A 335 -21.82 -4.86 5.32
CA ALA A 335 -23.23 -5.10 5.02
C ALA A 335 -23.65 -6.53 5.39
N ARG A 336 -22.87 -7.55 5.01
CA ARG A 336 -23.14 -8.95 5.35
C ARG A 336 -23.12 -9.19 6.87
N ALA A 337 -22.22 -8.55 7.60
CA ALA A 337 -22.17 -8.65 9.06
C ALA A 337 -23.42 -8.02 9.71
N HIS A 338 -23.89 -6.87 9.21
CA HIS A 338 -25.15 -6.26 9.68
C HIS A 338 -26.37 -7.11 9.34
N MET A 339 -26.44 -7.70 8.14
CA MET A 339 -27.51 -8.64 7.77
C MET A 339 -27.55 -9.84 8.70
N ALA A 340 -26.39 -10.43 9.02
CA ALA A 340 -26.30 -11.56 9.95
C ALA A 340 -26.73 -11.18 11.38
N ALA A 341 -26.52 -9.92 11.77
CA ALA A 341 -27.01 -9.36 13.04
C ALA A 341 -28.49 -8.91 13.01
N GLY A 342 -29.19 -9.04 11.88
CA GLY A 342 -30.59 -8.61 11.72
C GLY A 342 -30.79 -7.12 11.44
N ASP A 343 -29.73 -6.34 11.31
CA ASP A 343 -29.80 -4.90 11.02
C ASP A 343 -29.73 -4.62 9.51
N ASN A 344 -30.81 -4.95 8.81
CA ASN A 344 -30.90 -4.74 7.37
C ASN A 344 -30.85 -3.26 6.97
N ALA A 345 -31.21 -2.34 7.87
CA ALA A 345 -31.13 -0.90 7.60
C ALA A 345 -29.68 -0.42 7.51
N ALA A 346 -28.83 -0.78 8.49
CA ALA A 346 -27.41 -0.46 8.46
C ALA A 346 -26.68 -1.16 7.30
N ALA A 347 -27.11 -2.39 6.96
CA ALA A 347 -26.60 -3.08 5.79
C ALA A 347 -26.91 -2.34 4.47
N ARG A 348 -28.15 -1.87 4.26
CA ARG A 348 -28.51 -1.03 3.11
C ARG A 348 -27.67 0.25 3.06
N ALA A 349 -27.50 0.93 4.20
CA ALA A 349 -26.70 2.16 4.28
C ALA A 349 -25.25 1.93 3.82
N SER A 350 -24.66 0.80 4.20
CA SER A 350 -23.30 0.42 3.78
C SER A 350 -23.20 0.10 2.29
N LEU A 351 -24.23 -0.54 1.71
CA LEU A 351 -24.24 -0.91 0.30
C LEU A 351 -24.41 0.28 -0.65
N VAL A 352 -25.00 1.40 -0.22
CA VAL A 352 -25.11 2.60 -1.06
C VAL A 352 -23.73 3.04 -1.56
N GLU A 353 -22.75 3.13 -0.66
CA GLU A 353 -21.38 3.49 -1.04
C GLU A 353 -20.72 2.37 -1.86
N ALA A 354 -20.92 1.11 -1.48
CA ALA A 354 -20.34 -0.04 -2.20
C ALA A 354 -20.78 -0.09 -3.66
N ARG A 355 -22.08 0.12 -3.93
CA ARG A 355 -22.66 0.15 -5.28
C ARG A 355 -22.10 1.27 -6.13
N ARG A 356 -21.90 2.45 -5.54
CA ARG A 356 -21.30 3.60 -6.23
C ARG A 356 -19.84 3.33 -6.62
N LEU A 357 -19.11 2.59 -5.80
CA LEU A 357 -17.70 2.27 -6.04
C LEU A 357 -17.53 1.12 -7.04
N ALA A 358 -18.27 0.03 -6.85
CA ALA A 358 -18.14 -1.18 -7.65
C ALA A 358 -19.40 -2.07 -7.56
N GLY A 359 -20.56 -1.55 -7.96
CA GLY A 359 -21.83 -2.30 -7.92
C GLY A 359 -21.85 -3.57 -8.77
N TRP A 360 -20.98 -3.66 -9.78
CA TRP A 360 -20.80 -4.85 -10.63
C TRP A 360 -19.98 -5.96 -9.96
N MET A 361 -19.23 -5.64 -8.89
CA MET A 361 -18.36 -6.61 -8.22
C MET A 361 -19.19 -7.74 -7.60
N PRO A 362 -18.86 -9.03 -7.80
CA PRO A 362 -19.70 -10.16 -7.40
C PRO A 362 -20.19 -10.09 -5.94
N ARG A 363 -19.28 -9.86 -4.98
CA ARG A 363 -19.66 -9.75 -3.56
C ARG A 363 -20.62 -8.60 -3.30
N VAL A 364 -20.50 -7.46 -3.98
CA VAL A 364 -21.40 -6.30 -3.81
C VAL A 364 -22.76 -6.60 -4.45
N ALA A 365 -22.77 -7.13 -5.67
CA ALA A 365 -23.96 -7.50 -6.41
C ALA A 365 -24.78 -8.55 -5.65
N ASP A 366 -24.16 -9.65 -5.24
CA ASP A 366 -24.81 -10.74 -4.49
C ASP A 366 -25.38 -10.25 -3.16
N THR A 367 -24.64 -9.40 -2.43
CA THR A 367 -25.13 -8.86 -1.16
C THR A 367 -26.32 -7.94 -1.37
N THR A 368 -26.29 -7.13 -2.45
CA THR A 368 -27.41 -6.26 -2.81
C THR A 368 -28.64 -7.09 -3.16
N ALA A 369 -28.49 -8.10 -4.02
CA ALA A 369 -29.59 -8.97 -4.44
C ALA A 369 -30.27 -9.68 -3.26
N ARG A 370 -29.49 -10.19 -2.29
CA ARG A 370 -30.02 -10.83 -1.09
C ARG A 370 -30.84 -9.90 -0.19
N LEU A 371 -30.55 -8.60 -0.22
CA LEU A 371 -31.19 -7.61 0.63
C LEU A 371 -32.43 -6.99 -0.03
N ASP A 372 -32.52 -7.06 -1.36
CA ASP A 372 -33.67 -6.55 -2.12
C ASP A 372 -34.83 -7.56 -2.22
N ILE A 373 -34.66 -8.79 -1.72
CA ILE A 373 -35.76 -9.74 -1.54
C ILE A 373 -36.59 -9.29 -0.33
N SER A 374 -37.74 -8.70 -0.62
CA SER A 374 -38.74 -8.19 0.33
C SER A 374 -39.58 -9.29 0.96
#